data_AF-A0A9C7CIZ9-F1
#
_entry.id   AF-A0A9C7CIZ9-F1
#
_cell.length_a   1.000
_cell.length_b   1.000
_cell.length_c   1.000
_cell.angle_alpha   90.00
_cell.angle_beta   90.00
_cell.angle_gamma   90.00
#
_symmetry.space_group_name_H-M   'P 1'
#
loop_
_entity.id
_entity.type
_entity.pdbx_description
1 polymer ?
#
loop_
_entity_poly.entity_id
_entity_poly.type
_entity_poly.pdbx_seq_one_letter_code
_entity_poly.pdbx_strand_id
1 'polypeptide(L)'
;MNTPLEIEQVRWLAARPDYVNRSMTRSSRYLFYIVQEVNARNMPTEIALLPFVESAFVTHAKSSAKAVGLWQFMPATGKDFRLTQNVFRDERRDVVQSTDAALDYLQRLHNQFGSWELALAAYNWGAGNIAKAQKRNAVAGLPTDYESLTLPRETRNYVPKLMAYRQIVLDPQAYGIVLPELENHPYFVAVDVGSDIDVALVIKLAEIPSDEFHSLNPSFNKPVILSNANQQILLPFAHAEIFQANLKQYDKPLSSWTAVQVSRTESVDQAAKTLGVDVDTLREVNGIPRGMRIRSGSTVLIPKTNRRPGDVSTAMAENASLSLEKPAPPTPKCPKPVNTGKGGKTAKCAPATTSKTTGKTPSKGNSSEKNAASQHKSASTGLAKSAKNGNSAASNSNNGSKGASKSQ
;
A
#
# COMPACT_ATOMS: atom_id res chain seq x y z
N MET A 1 13.45 24.36 12.29
CA MET A 1 14.27 25.49 11.80
C MET A 1 13.33 26.69 11.70
N ASN A 2 13.75 27.84 11.17
CA ASN A 2 12.85 28.96 10.82
C ASN A 2 13.33 29.51 9.47
N THR A 3 13.45 28.60 8.50
CA THR A 3 14.03 28.97 7.20
C THR A 3 13.04 29.83 6.39
N PRO A 4 13.49 30.67 5.45
CA PRO A 4 12.59 31.39 4.56
C PRO A 4 11.59 30.48 3.82
N LEU A 5 12.04 29.28 3.42
CA LEU A 5 11.18 28.29 2.77
C LEU A 5 10.12 27.75 3.73
N GLU A 6 10.47 27.48 4.98
CA GLU A 6 9.52 27.03 6.00
C GLU A 6 8.44 28.08 6.26
N ILE A 7 8.83 29.36 6.38
CA ILE A 7 7.88 30.48 6.52
C ILE A 7 6.94 30.56 5.32
N GLU A 8 7.45 30.36 4.10
CA GLU A 8 6.62 30.32 2.90
C GLU A 8 5.61 29.17 2.93
N GLN A 9 6.03 27.97 3.35
CA GLN A 9 5.13 26.82 3.49
C GLN A 9 4.07 27.03 4.57
N VAL A 10 4.44 27.62 5.72
CA VAL A 10 3.49 27.97 6.79
C VAL A 10 2.44 28.95 6.27
N ARG A 11 2.85 30.03 5.59
CA ARG A 11 1.92 30.99 4.98
C ARG A 11 1.01 30.32 3.96
N TRP A 12 1.55 29.40 3.15
CA TRP A 12 0.77 28.68 2.15
C TRP A 12 -0.32 27.80 2.77
N LEU A 13 -0.02 27.12 3.87
CA LEU A 13 -0.96 26.28 4.61
C LEU A 13 -1.98 27.13 5.39
N ALA A 14 -1.54 28.18 6.08
CA ALA A 14 -2.41 29.11 6.82
C ALA A 14 -3.42 29.81 5.90
N ALA A 15 -3.03 30.12 4.66
CA ALA A 15 -3.94 30.67 3.65
C ALA A 15 -4.95 29.63 3.11
N ARG A 16 -4.90 28.36 3.53
CA ARG A 16 -5.74 27.25 3.06
C ARG A 16 -6.27 26.40 4.22
N PRO A 17 -7.02 27.01 5.17
CA PRO A 17 -7.52 26.29 6.35
C PRO A 17 -8.39 25.09 5.98
N ASP A 18 -9.20 25.17 4.92
CA ASP A 18 -10.02 24.04 4.47
C ASP A 18 -9.19 22.84 4.00
N TYR A 19 -8.04 23.09 3.37
CA TYR A 19 -7.15 22.02 2.92
C TYR A 19 -6.51 21.33 4.13
N VAL A 20 -6.05 22.11 5.11
CA VAL A 20 -5.48 21.60 6.36
C VAL A 20 -6.54 20.84 7.15
N ASN A 21 -7.73 21.39 7.32
CA ASN A 21 -8.80 20.73 8.05
C ASN A 21 -9.15 19.38 7.40
N ARG A 22 -9.33 19.33 6.07
CA ARG A 22 -9.60 18.06 5.37
C ARG A 22 -8.48 17.03 5.54
N SER A 23 -7.21 17.45 5.53
CA SER A 23 -6.10 16.51 5.73
C SER A 23 -6.02 16.04 7.18
N MET A 24 -6.28 16.91 8.15
CA MET A 24 -6.31 16.58 9.58
C MET A 24 -7.50 15.67 9.93
N THR A 25 -8.68 15.90 9.36
CA THR A 25 -9.82 14.99 9.52
C THR A 25 -9.48 13.60 8.99
N ARG A 26 -8.80 13.50 7.84
CA ARG A 26 -8.35 12.19 7.32
C ARG A 26 -7.29 11.55 8.21
N SER A 27 -6.35 12.33 8.74
CA SER A 27 -5.25 11.80 9.55
C SER A 27 -5.72 11.18 10.87
N SER A 28 -6.84 11.65 11.43
CA SER A 28 -7.41 11.15 12.69
C SER A 28 -7.49 9.63 12.79
N ARG A 29 -7.78 8.94 11.68
CA ARG A 29 -7.88 7.47 11.63
C ARG A 29 -6.55 6.74 11.81
N TYR A 30 -5.44 7.38 11.46
CA TYR A 30 -4.14 6.71 11.29
C TYR A 30 -3.04 7.28 12.18
N LEU A 31 -3.18 8.54 12.60
CA LEU A 31 -2.11 9.28 13.27
C LEU A 31 -1.68 8.63 14.58
N PHE A 32 -2.63 8.13 15.39
CA PHE A 32 -2.32 7.39 16.61
C PHE A 32 -1.38 6.22 16.33
N TYR A 33 -1.73 5.36 15.36
CA TYR A 33 -0.92 4.19 15.00
C TYR A 33 0.48 4.61 14.53
N ILE A 34 0.57 5.60 13.63
CA ILE A 34 1.85 6.06 13.08
C ILE A 34 2.74 6.67 14.18
N VAL A 35 2.18 7.48 15.08
CA VAL A 35 2.93 8.06 16.21
C VAL A 35 3.48 6.96 17.12
N GLN A 36 2.69 5.92 17.42
CA GLN A 36 3.17 4.78 18.21
C GLN A 36 4.35 4.07 17.52
N GLU A 37 4.23 3.80 16.21
CA GLU A 37 5.28 3.13 15.44
C GLU A 37 6.56 3.99 15.31
N VAL A 38 6.43 5.30 15.17
CA VAL A 38 7.56 6.26 15.17
C VAL A 38 8.25 6.31 16.53
N ASN A 39 7.48 6.43 17.61
CA ASN A 39 8.01 6.47 18.97
C ASN A 39 8.69 5.15 19.37
N ALA A 40 8.10 4.01 19.00
CA ALA A 40 8.69 2.69 19.25
C ALA A 40 10.07 2.51 18.59
N ARG A 41 10.33 3.24 17.50
CA ARG A 41 11.62 3.25 16.79
C ARG A 41 12.57 4.36 17.28
N ASN A 42 12.18 5.16 18.26
CA ASN A 42 12.92 6.35 18.73
C ASN A 42 13.25 7.34 17.60
N MET A 43 12.35 7.46 16.64
CA MET A 43 12.44 8.40 15.54
C MET A 43 11.86 9.77 15.96
N PRO A 44 12.28 10.89 15.34
CA PRO A 44 11.62 12.18 15.55
C PRO A 44 10.12 12.10 15.28
N THR A 45 9.30 12.52 16.25
CA THR A 45 7.84 12.40 16.19
C THR A 45 7.25 13.13 14.98
N GLU A 46 7.91 14.18 14.48
CA GLU A 46 7.53 14.87 13.25
C GLU A 46 7.43 13.95 12.02
N ILE A 47 8.13 12.82 11.99
CA ILE A 47 8.03 11.84 10.90
C ILE A 47 6.60 11.29 10.78
N ALA A 48 5.83 11.26 11.88
CA ALA A 48 4.42 10.88 11.82
C ALA A 48 3.56 11.84 10.98
N LEU A 49 4.05 13.06 10.72
CA LEU A 49 3.39 14.04 9.86
C LEU A 49 3.76 13.88 8.38
N LEU A 50 4.72 13.01 8.03
CA LEU A 50 5.16 12.85 6.65
C LEU A 50 4.04 12.52 5.65
N PRO A 51 3.02 11.70 6.00
CA PRO A 51 1.91 11.46 5.09
C PRO A 51 1.08 12.70 4.74
N PHE A 52 1.15 13.79 5.52
CA PHE A 52 0.57 15.07 5.11
C PHE A 52 1.25 15.64 3.86
N VAL A 53 2.58 15.49 3.77
CA VAL A 53 3.39 15.97 2.65
C VAL A 53 3.24 15.05 1.45
N GLU A 54 3.15 13.74 1.66
CA GLU A 54 3.11 12.74 0.59
C GLU A 54 1.72 12.60 -0.06
N SER A 55 0.68 12.42 0.74
CA SER A 55 -0.66 12.10 0.22
C SER A 55 -1.78 12.96 0.81
N ALA A 56 -1.46 13.88 1.73
CA ALA A 56 -2.45 14.53 2.59
C ALA A 56 -3.36 13.52 3.31
N PHE A 57 -2.79 12.39 3.74
CA PHE A 57 -3.49 11.24 4.35
C PHE A 57 -4.54 10.55 3.47
N VAL A 58 -4.38 10.62 2.14
CA VAL A 58 -5.26 9.89 1.20
C VAL A 58 -4.68 8.50 0.95
N THR A 59 -5.33 7.47 1.49
CA THR A 59 -4.84 6.08 1.46
C THR A 59 -4.87 5.39 0.09
N HIS A 60 -5.64 5.93 -0.86
CA HIS A 60 -5.70 5.45 -2.24
C HIS A 60 -5.03 6.43 -3.24
N ALA A 61 -4.24 7.39 -2.73
CA ALA A 61 -3.55 8.36 -3.57
C ALA A 61 -2.68 7.66 -4.62
N LYS A 62 -2.65 8.20 -5.83
CA LYS A 62 -1.83 7.70 -6.94
C LYS A 62 -1.21 8.87 -7.70
N SER A 63 0.12 8.93 -7.73
CA SER A 63 0.84 9.96 -8.48
C SER A 63 0.97 9.61 -9.96
N SER A 64 1.36 10.59 -10.77
CA SER A 64 1.72 10.42 -12.18
C SER A 64 2.88 9.43 -12.36
N ALA A 65 3.80 9.37 -11.40
CA ALA A 65 4.93 8.45 -11.36
C ALA A 65 4.55 7.04 -10.85
N LYS A 66 3.27 6.78 -10.54
CA LYS A 66 2.73 5.52 -10.01
C LYS A 66 3.12 5.22 -8.56
N ALA A 67 3.56 6.22 -7.80
CA ALA A 67 3.60 6.12 -6.36
C ALA A 67 2.17 6.01 -5.82
N VAL A 68 1.95 5.17 -4.79
CA VAL A 68 0.61 4.94 -4.25
C VAL A 68 0.59 4.91 -2.74
N GLY A 69 -0.60 5.14 -2.18
CA GLY A 69 -0.88 4.95 -0.76
C GLY A 69 -0.49 6.14 0.10
N LEU A 70 -0.63 5.94 1.40
CA LEU A 70 -0.38 6.93 2.44
C LEU A 70 1.04 7.52 2.36
N TRP A 71 2.02 6.66 2.12
CA TRP A 71 3.45 6.95 2.08
C TRP A 71 4.02 7.12 0.66
N GLN A 72 3.14 7.15 -0.37
CA GLN A 72 3.53 7.31 -1.78
C GLN A 72 4.65 6.37 -2.24
N PHE A 73 4.53 5.07 -1.97
CA PHE A 73 5.52 4.10 -2.39
C PHE A 73 5.57 3.91 -3.91
N MET A 74 6.74 4.10 -4.48
CA MET A 74 7.04 3.67 -5.86
C MET A 74 6.97 2.15 -5.98
N PRO A 75 6.57 1.58 -7.14
CA PRO A 75 6.43 0.13 -7.30
C PRO A 75 7.70 -0.65 -6.98
N ALA A 76 8.87 -0.18 -7.45
CA ALA A 76 10.16 -0.83 -7.22
C ALA A 76 10.55 -0.77 -5.73
N THR A 77 10.49 0.41 -5.12
CA THR A 77 10.78 0.59 -3.69
C THR A 77 9.86 -0.26 -2.83
N GLY A 78 8.57 -0.33 -3.12
CA GLY A 78 7.65 -1.20 -2.40
C GLY A 78 8.09 -2.66 -2.43
N LYS A 79 8.59 -3.17 -3.57
CA LYS A 79 9.12 -4.54 -3.65
C LYS A 79 10.40 -4.72 -2.84
N ASP A 80 11.30 -3.74 -2.86
CA ASP A 80 12.52 -3.76 -2.04
C ASP A 80 12.21 -3.88 -0.54
N PHE A 81 11.09 -3.30 -0.11
CA PHE A 81 10.56 -3.39 1.26
C PHE A 81 9.49 -4.49 1.43
N ARG A 82 9.43 -5.46 0.51
CA ARG A 82 8.58 -6.66 0.58
C ARG A 82 7.07 -6.38 0.67
N LEU A 83 6.63 -5.25 0.12
CA LEU A 83 5.21 -4.95 -0.06
C LEU A 83 4.70 -5.71 -1.30
N THR A 84 3.85 -6.71 -1.07
CA THR A 84 3.25 -7.53 -2.12
C THR A 84 2.38 -6.68 -3.05
N GLN A 85 2.57 -6.88 -4.35
CA GLN A 85 1.88 -6.17 -5.42
C GLN A 85 1.40 -7.19 -6.45
N ASN A 86 0.15 -7.64 -6.32
CA ASN A 86 -0.40 -8.73 -7.11
C ASN A 86 -1.88 -8.49 -7.45
N VAL A 87 -2.54 -9.47 -8.06
CA VAL A 87 -3.95 -9.34 -8.52
C VAL A 87 -4.93 -9.07 -7.37
N PHE A 88 -4.66 -9.61 -6.18
CA PHE A 88 -5.56 -9.49 -5.03
C PHE A 88 -5.30 -8.21 -4.24
N ARG A 89 -4.04 -7.78 -4.14
CA ARG A 89 -3.65 -6.68 -3.26
C ARG A 89 -2.46 -5.84 -3.73
N ASP A 90 -2.42 -4.62 -3.23
CA ASP A 90 -1.28 -3.71 -3.35
C ASP A 90 -0.93 -3.18 -1.96
N GLU A 91 0.00 -3.84 -1.28
CA GLU A 91 0.38 -3.54 0.12
C GLU A 91 1.06 -2.18 0.29
N ARG A 92 1.41 -1.50 -0.81
CA ARG A 92 1.82 -0.09 -0.77
C ARG A 92 0.72 0.85 -0.27
N ARG A 93 -0.53 0.41 -0.33
CA ARG A 93 -1.69 1.15 0.20
C ARG A 93 -2.05 0.68 1.61
N ASP A 94 -1.62 -0.50 2.00
CA ASP A 94 -1.94 -1.08 3.30
C ASP A 94 -1.38 -0.22 4.43
N VAL A 95 -2.22 0.22 5.36
CA VAL A 95 -1.82 1.22 6.37
C VAL A 95 -0.70 0.69 7.27
N VAL A 96 -0.83 -0.55 7.74
CA VAL A 96 0.13 -1.18 8.66
C VAL A 96 1.42 -1.48 7.92
N GLN A 97 1.32 -2.26 6.83
CA GLN A 97 2.49 -2.74 6.10
C GLN A 97 3.28 -1.59 5.46
N SER A 98 2.60 -0.60 4.86
CA SER A 98 3.28 0.54 4.26
C SER A 98 3.89 1.48 5.30
N THR A 99 3.31 1.61 6.50
CA THR A 99 3.93 2.38 7.58
C THR A 99 5.21 1.72 8.06
N ASP A 100 5.19 0.41 8.32
CA ASP A 100 6.40 -0.31 8.72
C ASP A 100 7.49 -0.20 7.66
N ALA A 101 7.15 -0.42 6.39
CA ALA A 101 8.09 -0.28 5.29
C ALA A 101 8.64 1.15 5.15
N ALA A 102 7.81 2.18 5.34
CA ALA A 102 8.25 3.57 5.21
C ALA A 102 9.23 3.95 6.32
N LEU A 103 8.92 3.56 7.55
CA LEU A 103 9.79 3.81 8.70
C LEU A 103 11.10 3.03 8.59
N ASP A 104 11.06 1.77 8.17
CA ASP A 104 12.28 0.99 7.89
C ASP A 104 13.13 1.64 6.79
N TYR A 105 12.48 2.17 5.74
CA TYR A 105 13.18 2.87 4.69
C TYR A 105 13.83 4.15 5.20
N LEU A 106 13.09 4.98 5.93
CA LEU A 106 13.60 6.20 6.55
C LEU A 106 14.76 5.92 7.51
N GLN A 107 14.67 4.86 8.32
CA GLN A 107 15.76 4.45 9.21
C GLN A 107 17.01 4.08 8.41
N ARG A 108 16.85 3.30 7.32
CA ARG A 108 17.97 2.94 6.45
C ARG A 108 18.63 4.17 5.83
N LEU A 109 17.82 5.13 5.38
CA LEU A 109 18.32 6.39 4.82
C LEU A 109 19.03 7.23 5.88
N HIS A 110 18.50 7.31 7.10
CA HIS A 110 19.14 7.99 8.21
C HIS A 110 20.49 7.35 8.55
N ASN A 111 20.56 6.02 8.65
CA ASN A 111 21.80 5.30 8.89
C ASN A 111 22.83 5.55 7.77
N GLN A 112 22.38 5.74 6.53
CA GLN A 112 23.24 6.01 5.38
C GLN A 112 23.78 7.45 5.36
N PHE A 113 22.95 8.45 5.71
CA PHE A 113 23.28 9.86 5.53
C PHE A 113 23.59 10.63 6.82
N GLY A 114 23.27 10.06 7.99
CA GLY A 114 23.57 10.62 9.31
C GLY A 114 22.72 11.83 9.73
N SER A 115 21.74 12.25 8.92
CA SER A 115 20.82 13.35 9.23
C SER A 115 19.42 13.01 8.73
N TRP A 116 18.41 13.41 9.50
CA TRP A 116 17.01 13.23 9.13
C TRP A 116 16.61 14.09 7.93
N GLU A 117 17.14 15.30 7.80
CA GLU A 117 16.92 16.18 6.66
C GLU A 117 17.41 15.54 5.35
N LEU A 118 18.60 14.94 5.38
CA LEU A 118 19.15 14.20 4.24
C LEU A 118 18.39 12.90 3.98
N ALA A 119 17.93 12.21 5.03
CA ALA A 119 17.10 11.03 4.90
C ALA A 119 15.75 11.34 4.23
N LEU A 120 15.07 12.42 4.66
CA LEU A 120 13.84 12.90 4.06
C LEU A 120 14.06 13.36 2.60
N ALA A 121 15.16 14.06 2.32
CA ALA A 121 15.53 14.43 0.97
C ALA A 121 15.77 13.21 0.08
N ALA A 122 16.42 12.17 0.61
CA ALA A 122 16.67 10.91 -0.08
C ALA A 122 15.40 10.07 -0.27
N TYR A 123 14.42 10.19 0.63
CA TYR A 123 13.12 9.55 0.48
C TYR A 123 12.39 10.12 -0.74
N ASN A 124 12.36 11.45 -0.89
CA ASN A 124 11.69 12.13 -2.00
C ASN A 124 12.47 12.03 -3.34
N TRP A 125 13.79 12.27 -3.34
CA TRP A 125 14.58 12.35 -4.58
C TRP A 125 15.37 11.09 -4.92
N GLY A 126 15.47 10.15 -3.98
CA GLY A 126 16.26 8.94 -4.10
C GLY A 126 17.68 9.07 -3.52
N ALA A 127 18.09 8.07 -2.74
CA ALA A 127 19.40 8.01 -2.08
C ALA A 127 20.59 8.19 -3.03
N GLY A 128 20.53 7.60 -4.22
CA GLY A 128 21.61 7.73 -5.21
C GLY A 128 21.81 9.17 -5.71
N ASN A 129 20.77 9.99 -5.74
CA ASN A 129 20.87 11.39 -6.14
C ASN A 129 21.46 12.25 -5.01
N ILE A 130 21.07 12.01 -3.76
CA ILE A 130 21.66 12.66 -2.59
C ILE A 130 23.14 12.32 -2.47
N ALA A 131 23.52 11.04 -2.59
CA ALA A 131 24.92 10.62 -2.55
C ALA A 131 25.77 11.30 -3.64
N LYS A 132 25.23 11.47 -4.85
CA LYS A 132 25.91 12.21 -5.94
C LYS A 132 26.06 13.70 -5.60
N ALA A 133 25.03 14.32 -5.04
CA ALA A 133 25.07 15.72 -4.64
C ALA A 133 26.12 15.95 -3.54
N GLN A 134 26.16 15.10 -2.51
CA GLN A 134 27.18 15.14 -1.47
C GLN A 134 28.58 14.94 -2.03
N LYS A 135 28.78 13.95 -2.91
CA LYS A 135 30.09 13.72 -3.54
C LYS A 135 30.56 14.93 -4.33
N ARG A 136 29.66 15.60 -5.07
CA ARG A 136 30.00 16.81 -5.82
C ARG A 136 30.44 17.94 -4.90
N ASN A 137 29.70 18.19 -3.81
CA ASN A 137 30.05 19.23 -2.84
C ASN A 137 31.38 18.90 -2.13
N ALA A 138 31.57 17.65 -1.70
CA ALA A 138 32.80 17.21 -1.05
C ALA A 138 34.05 17.40 -1.93
N VAL A 139 33.96 17.07 -3.23
CA VAL A 139 35.05 17.30 -4.20
C VAL A 139 35.35 18.80 -4.36
N ALA A 140 34.34 19.65 -4.22
CA ALA A 140 34.49 21.11 -4.28
C ALA A 140 34.89 21.75 -2.94
N GLY A 141 35.09 20.96 -1.87
CA GLY A 141 35.37 21.48 -0.52
C GLY A 141 34.18 22.21 0.12
N LEU A 142 32.96 21.98 -0.38
CA LEU A 142 31.73 22.59 0.12
C LEU A 142 31.05 21.68 1.16
N PRO A 143 30.24 22.23 2.09
CA PRO A 143 29.46 21.43 3.04
C PRO A 143 28.48 20.49 2.33
N THR A 144 28.16 19.37 2.99
CA THR A 144 27.35 18.27 2.45
C THR A 144 26.02 18.06 3.17
N ASP A 145 25.65 19.02 4.03
CA ASP A 145 24.36 19.09 4.72
C ASP A 145 23.23 19.49 3.75
N TYR A 146 21.99 19.27 4.19
CA TYR A 146 20.79 19.49 3.37
C TYR A 146 20.69 20.89 2.76
N GLU A 147 21.04 21.94 3.52
CA GLU A 147 20.90 23.33 3.09
C GLU A 147 21.95 23.71 2.04
N SER A 148 23.13 23.10 2.14
CA SER A 148 24.27 23.34 1.24
C SER A 148 24.19 22.55 -0.08
N LEU A 149 23.37 21.49 -0.16
CA LEU A 149 23.24 20.69 -1.38
C LEU A 149 22.39 21.39 -2.45
N THR A 150 22.84 21.34 -3.71
CA THR A 150 21.99 21.73 -4.84
C THR A 150 20.94 20.65 -5.11
N LEU A 151 19.76 20.82 -4.53
CA LEU A 151 18.61 19.92 -4.67
C LEU A 151 17.57 20.48 -5.66
N PRO A 152 16.77 19.61 -6.33
CA PRO A 152 15.59 20.04 -7.08
C PRO A 152 14.61 20.83 -6.20
N ARG A 153 13.79 21.68 -6.82
CA ARG A 153 12.84 22.53 -6.09
C ARG A 153 11.92 21.74 -5.16
N GLU A 154 11.40 20.60 -5.62
CA GLU A 154 10.52 19.75 -4.83
C GLU A 154 11.21 19.25 -3.56
N THR A 155 12.39 18.65 -3.70
CA THR A 155 13.19 18.08 -2.61
C THR A 155 13.69 19.14 -1.63
N ARG A 156 14.06 20.34 -2.12
CA ARG A 156 14.45 21.48 -1.28
C ARG A 156 13.29 22.02 -0.44
N ASN A 157 12.05 21.83 -0.88
CA ASN A 157 10.86 22.21 -0.10
C ASN A 157 10.34 21.06 0.77
N TYR A 158 10.90 19.86 0.66
CA TYR A 158 10.35 18.67 1.29
C TYR A 158 10.43 18.73 2.83
N VAL A 159 11.60 19.04 3.38
CA VAL A 159 11.78 19.23 4.83
C VAL A 159 11.03 20.48 5.33
N PRO A 160 11.13 21.66 4.67
CA PRO A 160 10.34 22.83 5.05
C PRO A 160 8.83 22.59 5.12
N LYS A 161 8.26 21.80 4.20
CA LYS A 161 6.83 21.44 4.23
C LYS A 161 6.46 20.63 5.47
N LEU A 162 7.29 19.66 5.84
CA LEU A 162 7.07 18.85 7.03
C LEU A 162 7.11 19.74 8.29
N MET A 163 8.12 20.61 8.38
CA MET A 163 8.26 21.54 9.51
C MET A 163 7.10 22.54 9.59
N ALA A 164 6.55 22.96 8.46
CA ALA A 164 5.36 23.81 8.43
C ALA A 164 4.11 23.11 9.01
N TYR A 165 3.90 21.82 8.71
CA TYR A 165 2.85 21.04 9.36
C TYR A 165 3.08 20.90 10.87
N ARG A 166 4.31 20.61 11.30
CA ARG A 166 4.68 20.57 12.72
C ARG A 166 4.30 21.88 13.41
N GLN A 167 4.65 23.01 12.82
CA GLN A 167 4.38 24.32 13.40
C GLN A 167 2.87 24.60 13.55
N ILE A 168 2.07 24.23 12.54
CA ILE A 168 0.61 24.34 12.61
C ILE A 168 0.01 23.41 13.67
N VAL A 169 0.54 22.20 13.83
CA VAL A 169 0.07 21.26 14.85
C VAL A 169 0.41 21.74 16.26
N LEU A 170 1.57 22.35 16.46
CA LEU A 170 2.02 22.84 17.76
C LEU A 170 1.25 24.09 18.23
N ASP A 171 0.90 25.00 17.32
CA ASP A 171 0.17 26.23 17.65
C ASP A 171 -0.83 26.58 16.54
N PRO A 172 -1.95 25.84 16.40
CA PRO A 172 -2.90 26.05 15.32
C PRO A 172 -3.60 27.41 15.43
N GLN A 173 -3.78 27.94 16.65
CA GLN A 173 -4.43 29.22 16.89
C GLN A 173 -3.62 30.40 16.34
N ALA A 174 -2.28 30.37 16.47
CA ALA A 174 -1.41 31.38 15.87
C ALA A 174 -1.54 31.49 14.34
N TYR A 175 -2.06 30.45 13.68
CA TYR A 175 -2.27 30.40 12.23
C TYR A 175 -3.74 30.49 11.81
N GLY A 176 -4.66 30.73 12.75
CA GLY A 176 -6.10 30.79 12.46
C GLY A 176 -6.69 29.45 12.01
N ILE A 177 -6.09 28.34 12.45
CA ILE A 177 -6.52 26.98 12.12
C ILE A 177 -7.20 26.37 13.35
N VAL A 178 -8.31 25.68 13.13
CA VAL A 178 -8.96 24.85 14.15
C VAL A 178 -8.71 23.39 13.75
N LEU A 179 -7.98 22.65 14.58
CA LEU A 179 -7.74 21.24 14.35
C LEU A 179 -8.92 20.41 14.89
N PRO A 180 -9.28 19.30 14.24
CA PRO A 180 -10.24 18.36 14.82
C PRO A 180 -9.68 17.78 16.12
N GLU A 181 -10.56 17.51 17.07
CA GLU A 181 -10.18 16.78 18.27
C GLU A 181 -9.73 15.36 17.89
N LEU A 182 -8.58 14.96 18.41
CA LEU A 182 -8.03 13.63 18.20
C LEU A 182 -7.90 12.94 19.55
N GLU A 183 -8.71 11.91 19.74
CA GLU A 183 -8.61 11.09 20.93
C GLU A 183 -7.29 10.29 20.92
N ASN A 184 -6.64 10.20 22.08
CA ASN A 184 -5.39 9.48 22.23
C ASN A 184 -5.62 7.98 22.47
N HIS A 185 -6.32 7.31 21.55
CA HIS A 185 -6.54 5.88 21.57
C HIS A 185 -6.46 5.29 20.14
N PRO A 186 -6.28 3.96 20.00
CA PRO A 186 -6.31 3.31 18.69
C PRO A 186 -7.65 3.52 17.99
N TYR A 187 -7.64 4.02 16.76
CA TYR A 187 -8.85 4.13 15.95
C TYR A 187 -9.31 2.76 15.44
N PHE A 188 -8.35 1.93 15.02
CA PHE A 188 -8.61 0.60 14.44
C PHE A 188 -7.80 -0.49 15.14
N VAL A 189 -8.23 -1.74 14.93
CA VAL A 189 -7.49 -2.95 15.29
C VAL A 189 -7.40 -3.90 14.10
N ALA A 190 -6.35 -4.71 14.07
CA ALA A 190 -6.17 -5.76 13.08
C ALA A 190 -6.86 -7.05 13.52
N VAL A 191 -7.70 -7.61 12.65
CA VAL A 191 -8.44 -8.86 12.87
C VAL A 191 -8.06 -9.89 11.80
N ASP A 192 -7.90 -11.14 12.23
CA ASP A 192 -7.74 -12.31 11.35
C ASP A 192 -9.03 -13.13 11.36
N VAL A 193 -9.42 -13.62 10.19
CA VAL A 193 -10.65 -14.38 9.95
C VAL A 193 -10.36 -15.88 9.78
N GLY A 194 -9.11 -16.27 9.53
CA GLY A 194 -8.69 -17.66 9.37
C GLY A 194 -9.20 -18.39 8.12
N SER A 195 -10.05 -17.75 7.31
CA SER A 195 -10.54 -18.26 6.03
C SER A 195 -10.81 -17.12 5.04
N ASP A 196 -10.94 -17.44 3.76
CA ASP A 196 -11.31 -16.44 2.75
C ASP A 196 -12.70 -15.86 3.06
N ILE A 197 -12.83 -14.54 2.98
CA ILE A 197 -14.08 -13.84 3.31
C ILE A 197 -14.40 -12.74 2.30
N ASP A 198 -15.68 -12.60 1.96
CA ASP A 198 -16.13 -11.53 1.08
C ASP A 198 -16.05 -10.18 1.78
N VAL A 199 -15.54 -9.16 1.09
CA VAL A 199 -15.47 -7.78 1.58
C VAL A 199 -16.85 -7.29 2.03
N ALA A 200 -17.89 -7.57 1.23
CA ALA A 200 -19.26 -7.21 1.56
C ALA A 200 -19.77 -7.90 2.84
N LEU A 201 -19.34 -9.15 3.09
CA LEU A 201 -19.70 -9.85 4.32
C LEU A 201 -18.99 -9.26 5.53
N VAL A 202 -17.71 -8.90 5.40
CA VAL A 202 -16.97 -8.21 6.48
C VAL A 202 -17.66 -6.91 6.87
N ILE A 203 -17.98 -6.07 5.89
CA ILE A 203 -18.67 -4.78 6.11
C ILE A 203 -20.00 -5.01 6.84
N LYS A 204 -20.76 -6.02 6.40
CA LYS A 204 -22.04 -6.38 7.02
C LYS A 204 -21.88 -6.87 8.46
N LEU A 205 -20.96 -7.80 8.72
CA LEU A 205 -20.76 -8.39 10.04
C LEU A 205 -20.14 -7.40 11.03
N ALA A 206 -19.32 -6.46 10.55
CA ALA A 206 -18.74 -5.39 11.37
C ALA A 206 -19.69 -4.22 11.62
N GLU A 207 -20.81 -4.15 10.89
CA GLU A 207 -21.79 -3.06 10.99
C GLU A 207 -21.17 -1.67 10.78
N ILE A 208 -20.26 -1.57 9.80
CA ILE A 208 -19.62 -0.31 9.42
C ILE A 208 -20.03 0.15 8.02
N PRO A 209 -19.95 1.46 7.73
CA PRO A 209 -20.06 1.96 6.38
C PRO A 209 -19.00 1.37 5.44
N SER A 210 -19.37 1.17 4.17
CA SER A 210 -18.46 0.64 3.16
C SER A 210 -17.24 1.55 2.91
N ASP A 211 -17.45 2.86 2.91
CA ASP A 211 -16.38 3.85 2.76
C ASP A 211 -15.40 3.81 3.95
N GLU A 212 -15.90 3.60 5.18
CA GLU A 212 -15.05 3.41 6.36
C GLU A 212 -14.15 2.18 6.19
N PHE A 213 -14.72 1.04 5.77
CA PHE A 213 -13.95 -0.18 5.49
C PHE A 213 -12.85 0.05 4.45
N HIS A 214 -13.19 0.65 3.30
CA HIS A 214 -12.24 0.89 2.22
C HIS A 214 -11.20 1.95 2.57
N SER A 215 -11.51 2.89 3.48
CA SER A 215 -10.54 3.86 3.98
C SER A 215 -9.45 3.19 4.81
N LEU A 216 -9.82 2.21 5.65
CA LEU A 216 -8.90 1.45 6.50
C LEU A 216 -8.19 0.32 5.72
N ASN A 217 -8.86 -0.27 4.72
CA ASN A 217 -8.36 -1.42 3.98
C ASN A 217 -8.19 -1.14 2.46
N PRO A 218 -7.46 -0.09 2.07
CA PRO A 218 -7.31 0.33 0.67
C PRO A 218 -6.46 -0.64 -0.17
N SER A 219 -5.82 -1.63 0.46
CA SER A 219 -4.94 -2.61 -0.19
C SER A 219 -5.73 -3.72 -0.89
N PHE A 220 -6.97 -4.00 -0.46
CA PHE A 220 -7.83 -5.02 -1.06
C PHE A 220 -8.43 -4.51 -2.39
N ASN A 221 -8.02 -5.11 -3.50
CA ASN A 221 -8.46 -4.70 -4.85
C ASN A 221 -9.58 -5.60 -5.41
N LYS A 222 -10.07 -6.54 -4.61
CA LYS A 222 -10.99 -7.61 -5.01
C LYS A 222 -12.14 -7.73 -4.00
N PRO A 223 -13.29 -8.30 -4.42
CA PRO A 223 -14.43 -8.48 -3.52
C PRO A 223 -14.21 -9.55 -2.43
N VAL A 224 -13.01 -10.13 -2.35
CA VAL A 224 -12.64 -11.18 -1.39
C VAL A 224 -11.27 -10.88 -0.77
N ILE A 225 -11.13 -11.22 0.50
CA ILE A 225 -9.89 -11.14 1.28
C ILE A 225 -9.39 -12.57 1.47
N LEU A 226 -8.11 -12.81 1.18
CA LEU A 226 -7.53 -14.14 1.21
C LEU A 226 -6.78 -14.35 2.53
N SER A 227 -7.28 -15.24 3.40
CA SER A 227 -6.68 -15.45 4.73
C SER A 227 -5.29 -16.09 4.64
N ASN A 228 -5.10 -17.00 3.69
CA ASN A 228 -3.82 -17.69 3.45
C ASN A 228 -2.65 -16.78 3.01
N ALA A 229 -2.89 -15.49 2.80
CA ALA A 229 -1.87 -14.47 2.55
C ALA A 229 -1.49 -13.67 3.82
N ASN A 230 -1.89 -14.15 5.02
CA ASN A 230 -1.73 -13.44 6.30
C ASN A 230 -2.26 -12.01 6.26
N GLN A 231 -3.32 -11.77 5.48
CA GLN A 231 -3.93 -10.45 5.36
C GLN A 231 -4.73 -10.15 6.61
N GLN A 232 -4.44 -9.01 7.24
CA GLN A 232 -5.20 -8.52 8.37
C GLN A 232 -6.28 -7.55 7.90
N ILE A 233 -7.44 -7.61 8.54
CA ILE A 233 -8.54 -6.67 8.31
C ILE A 233 -8.49 -5.60 9.39
N LEU A 234 -8.37 -4.35 8.99
CA LEU A 234 -8.45 -3.20 9.89
C LEU A 234 -9.92 -2.80 10.08
N LEU A 235 -10.39 -2.87 11.32
CA LEU A 235 -11.75 -2.45 11.69
C LEU A 235 -11.66 -1.39 12.79
N PRO A 236 -12.61 -0.42 12.85
CA PRO A 236 -12.69 0.50 13.98
C PRO A 236 -12.74 -0.26 15.30
N PHE A 237 -12.04 0.24 16.32
CA PHE A 237 -11.88 -0.45 17.61
C PHE A 237 -13.21 -0.93 18.18
N ALA A 238 -14.22 -0.06 18.21
CA ALA A 238 -15.55 -0.37 18.73
C ALA A 238 -16.31 -1.45 17.93
N HIS A 239 -15.99 -1.63 16.64
CA HIS A 239 -16.70 -2.53 15.74
C HIS A 239 -16.02 -3.90 15.59
N ALA A 240 -14.77 -4.04 16.03
CA ALA A 240 -14.06 -5.30 15.94
C ALA A 240 -14.69 -6.40 16.81
N GLU A 241 -15.22 -6.05 17.99
CA GLU A 241 -15.92 -6.99 18.86
C GLU A 241 -17.27 -7.43 18.26
N ILE A 242 -18.00 -6.49 17.67
CA ILE A 242 -19.26 -6.76 16.94
C ILE A 242 -18.98 -7.74 15.79
N PHE A 243 -17.96 -7.45 14.97
CA PHE A 243 -17.53 -8.33 13.89
C PHE A 243 -17.23 -9.76 14.38
N GLN A 244 -16.46 -9.91 15.45
CA GLN A 244 -16.11 -11.22 16.00
C GLN A 244 -17.34 -11.97 16.55
N ALA A 245 -18.25 -11.27 17.22
CA ALA A 245 -19.49 -11.87 17.74
C ALA A 245 -20.39 -12.34 16.60
N ASN A 246 -20.60 -11.50 15.59
CA ASN A 246 -21.41 -11.81 14.42
C ASN A 246 -20.79 -12.93 13.57
N LEU A 247 -19.46 -12.94 13.40
CA LEU A 247 -18.74 -13.98 12.69
C LEU A 247 -18.89 -15.36 13.36
N LYS A 248 -18.85 -15.42 14.70
CA LYS A 248 -19.04 -16.68 15.46
C LYS A 248 -20.45 -17.27 15.29
N GLN A 249 -21.44 -16.42 15.09
CA GLN A 249 -22.84 -16.83 14.90
C GLN A 249 -23.18 -17.12 13.43
N TYR A 250 -22.27 -16.78 12.50
CA TYR A 250 -22.51 -16.93 11.08
C TYR A 250 -22.21 -18.36 10.62
N ASP A 251 -23.24 -19.05 10.13
CA ASP A 251 -23.22 -20.47 9.76
C ASP A 251 -23.21 -20.71 8.23
N LYS A 252 -23.13 -19.64 7.44
CA LYS A 252 -23.14 -19.68 5.97
C LYS A 252 -21.72 -19.57 5.41
N PRO A 253 -21.52 -19.84 4.10
CA PRO A 253 -20.23 -19.63 3.47
C PRO A 253 -19.72 -18.18 3.63
N LEU A 254 -18.46 -18.05 4.05
CA LEU A 254 -17.81 -16.75 4.28
C LEU A 254 -17.37 -16.08 2.97
N SER A 255 -17.12 -16.86 1.93
CA SER A 255 -16.64 -16.37 0.65
C SER A 255 -17.42 -16.97 -0.51
N SER A 256 -17.80 -16.10 -1.44
CA SER A 256 -18.42 -16.44 -2.72
C SER A 256 -17.43 -16.45 -3.89
N TRP A 257 -16.15 -16.22 -3.62
CA TRP A 257 -15.09 -16.11 -4.64
C TRP A 257 -13.96 -17.11 -4.43
N THR A 258 -13.37 -17.58 -5.52
CA THR A 258 -12.14 -18.38 -5.53
C THR A 258 -11.25 -17.92 -6.68
N ALA A 259 -9.99 -18.31 -6.64
CA ALA A 259 -9.01 -17.96 -7.66
C ALA A 259 -8.50 -19.21 -8.37
N VAL A 260 -8.29 -19.09 -9.67
CA VAL A 260 -7.89 -20.19 -10.54
C VAL A 260 -6.82 -19.74 -11.51
N GLN A 261 -5.90 -20.64 -11.80
CA GLN A 261 -4.88 -20.40 -12.81
C GLN A 261 -5.37 -20.91 -14.17
N VAL A 262 -5.32 -20.06 -15.19
CA VAL A 262 -5.68 -20.41 -16.56
C VAL A 262 -4.52 -21.16 -17.20
N SER A 263 -4.78 -22.37 -17.71
CA SER A 263 -3.74 -23.26 -18.26
C SER A 263 -3.34 -22.94 -19.70
N ARG A 264 -4.20 -22.27 -20.47
CA ARG A 264 -3.97 -21.97 -21.90
C ARG A 264 -4.23 -20.50 -22.19
N THR A 265 -3.53 -19.97 -23.19
CA THR A 265 -3.81 -18.61 -23.65
C THR A 265 -5.07 -18.60 -24.50
N GLU A 266 -6.14 -17.97 -24.02
CA GLU A 266 -7.46 -18.01 -24.63
C GLU A 266 -8.20 -16.67 -24.50
N SER A 267 -9.24 -16.44 -25.32
CA SER A 267 -10.08 -15.25 -25.14
C SER A 267 -10.88 -15.33 -23.84
N VAL A 268 -11.34 -14.18 -23.32
CA VAL A 268 -12.18 -14.17 -22.10
C VAL A 268 -13.45 -15.02 -22.30
N ASP A 269 -14.04 -15.00 -23.49
CA ASP A 269 -15.21 -15.82 -23.83
C ASP A 269 -14.93 -17.32 -23.78
N GLN A 270 -13.73 -17.73 -24.24
CA GLN A 270 -13.30 -19.13 -24.16
C GLN A 270 -13.00 -19.53 -22.71
N ALA A 271 -12.27 -18.69 -21.97
CA ALA A 271 -11.99 -18.91 -20.55
C ALA A 271 -13.26 -19.03 -19.72
N ALA A 272 -14.23 -18.15 -19.94
CA ALA A 272 -15.52 -18.18 -19.25
C ALA A 272 -16.26 -19.51 -19.48
N LYS A 273 -16.29 -20.00 -20.73
CA LYS A 273 -16.86 -21.32 -21.06
C LYS A 273 -16.11 -22.47 -20.38
N THR A 274 -14.78 -22.46 -20.45
CA THR A 274 -13.91 -23.49 -19.82
C THR A 274 -14.07 -23.52 -18.30
N LEU A 275 -14.21 -22.35 -17.68
CA LEU A 275 -14.35 -22.18 -16.23
C LEU A 275 -15.80 -22.30 -15.75
N GLY A 276 -16.78 -22.32 -16.66
CA GLY A 276 -18.21 -22.42 -16.35
C GLY A 276 -18.75 -21.18 -15.65
N VAL A 277 -18.27 -20.00 -16.02
CA VAL A 277 -18.66 -18.72 -15.42
C VAL A 277 -19.18 -17.76 -16.48
N ASP A 278 -19.95 -16.77 -16.04
CA ASP A 278 -20.39 -15.68 -16.90
C ASP A 278 -19.20 -14.84 -17.41
N VAL A 279 -19.26 -14.45 -18.69
CA VAL A 279 -18.16 -13.75 -19.38
C VAL A 279 -17.98 -12.34 -18.83
N ASP A 280 -19.08 -11.64 -18.56
CA ASP A 280 -19.04 -10.27 -18.08
C ASP A 280 -18.59 -10.21 -16.63
N THR A 281 -19.05 -11.15 -15.79
CA THR A 281 -18.56 -11.34 -14.42
C THR A 281 -17.06 -11.61 -14.39
N LEU A 282 -16.57 -12.55 -15.22
CA LEU A 282 -15.13 -12.85 -15.32
C LEU A 282 -14.34 -11.59 -15.72
N ARG A 283 -14.89 -10.80 -16.63
CA ARG A 283 -14.26 -9.58 -17.13
C ARG A 283 -14.19 -8.48 -16.07
N GLU A 284 -15.31 -8.17 -15.43
CA GLU A 284 -15.47 -7.09 -14.47
C GLU A 284 -14.59 -7.31 -13.23
N VAL A 285 -14.73 -8.47 -12.61
CA VAL A 285 -14.05 -8.82 -11.35
C VAL A 285 -12.53 -8.84 -11.54
N ASN A 286 -12.04 -9.21 -12.72
CA ASN A 286 -10.61 -9.25 -13.04
C ASN A 286 -10.11 -7.96 -13.72
N GLY A 287 -10.98 -7.01 -14.05
CA GLY A 287 -10.60 -5.77 -14.73
C GLY A 287 -10.01 -5.99 -16.13
N ILE A 288 -10.52 -6.98 -16.87
CA ILE A 288 -9.99 -7.35 -18.20
C ILE A 288 -10.64 -6.46 -19.28
N PRO A 289 -9.89 -5.70 -20.09
CA PRO A 289 -10.48 -4.92 -21.18
C PRO A 289 -11.10 -5.82 -22.27
N ARG A 290 -12.11 -5.29 -22.98
CA ARG A 290 -12.70 -5.97 -24.14
C ARG A 290 -11.64 -6.22 -25.22
N GLY A 291 -11.74 -7.36 -25.89
CA GLY A 291 -10.84 -7.73 -26.99
C GLY A 291 -9.45 -8.22 -26.54
N MET A 292 -9.21 -8.44 -25.25
CA MET A 292 -7.97 -9.04 -24.74
C MET A 292 -8.10 -10.56 -24.58
N ARG A 293 -6.96 -11.24 -24.63
CA ARG A 293 -6.81 -12.66 -24.30
C ARG A 293 -6.07 -12.79 -22.97
N ILE A 294 -6.42 -13.80 -22.18
CA ILE A 294 -5.76 -14.13 -20.92
C ILE A 294 -4.62 -15.09 -21.25
N ARG A 295 -3.39 -14.75 -20.86
CA ARG A 295 -2.23 -15.64 -21.09
C ARG A 295 -2.25 -16.83 -20.14
N SER A 296 -1.77 -17.97 -20.62
CA SER A 296 -1.47 -19.13 -19.80
C SER A 296 -0.61 -18.74 -18.58
N GLY A 297 -0.91 -19.34 -17.43
CA GLY A 297 -0.29 -19.03 -16.15
C GLY A 297 -0.93 -17.86 -15.39
N SER A 298 -1.84 -17.11 -16.01
CA SER A 298 -2.55 -16.02 -15.33
C SER A 298 -3.51 -16.56 -14.27
N THR A 299 -3.61 -15.87 -13.15
CA THR A 299 -4.61 -16.11 -12.11
C THR A 299 -5.81 -15.20 -12.31
N VAL A 300 -7.00 -15.76 -12.29
CA VAL A 300 -8.27 -15.03 -12.36
C VAL A 300 -9.15 -15.39 -11.17
N LEU A 301 -9.84 -14.39 -10.64
CA LEU A 301 -10.87 -14.54 -9.63
C LEU A 301 -12.19 -14.91 -10.31
N ILE A 302 -12.89 -15.89 -9.75
CA ILE A 302 -14.17 -16.39 -10.25
C ILE A 302 -15.13 -16.65 -9.10
N PRO A 303 -16.44 -16.69 -9.35
CA PRO A 303 -17.40 -17.17 -8.35
C PRO A 303 -17.10 -18.61 -7.91
N LYS A 304 -17.23 -18.88 -6.60
CA LYS A 304 -17.15 -20.22 -6.03
C LYS A 304 -18.31 -21.06 -6.58
N THR A 305 -17.99 -22.29 -6.96
CA THR A 305 -18.97 -23.31 -7.34
C THR A 305 -18.72 -24.53 -6.47
N ASN A 306 -19.73 -25.41 -6.32
CA ASN A 306 -19.61 -26.62 -5.51
C ASN A 306 -18.45 -27.55 -5.92
N ARG A 307 -17.87 -27.35 -7.12
CA ARG A 307 -16.72 -28.10 -7.63
C ARG A 307 -15.37 -27.65 -7.06
N ARG A 308 -15.30 -26.48 -6.43
CA ARG A 308 -14.07 -25.91 -5.84
C ARG A 308 -14.34 -25.44 -4.41
N PRO A 309 -14.58 -26.37 -3.48
CA PRO A 309 -14.68 -26.01 -2.07
C PRO A 309 -13.30 -25.62 -1.54
N GLY A 310 -13.26 -24.64 -0.64
CA GLY A 310 -12.06 -24.23 0.09
C GLY A 310 -11.48 -22.88 -0.31
N ASP A 311 -10.43 -22.51 0.42
CA ASP A 311 -9.76 -21.23 0.30
C ASP A 311 -8.66 -21.26 -0.75
N VAL A 312 -8.34 -20.08 -1.27
CA VAL A 312 -7.25 -19.89 -2.22
C VAL A 312 -5.93 -20.25 -1.52
N SER A 313 -5.12 -21.09 -2.16
CA SER A 313 -3.84 -21.53 -1.58
C SER A 313 -2.88 -20.35 -1.36
N THR A 314 -2.03 -20.44 -0.34
CA THR A 314 -0.98 -19.43 -0.05
C THR A 314 -0.14 -19.12 -1.28
N ALA A 315 0.29 -20.14 -2.03
CA ALA A 315 1.11 -19.95 -3.21
C ALA A 315 0.43 -19.07 -4.27
N MET A 316 -0.89 -19.25 -4.46
CA MET A 316 -1.66 -18.42 -5.38
C MET A 316 -1.93 -17.04 -4.80
N ALA A 317 -2.29 -16.95 -3.52
CA ALA A 317 -2.57 -15.69 -2.84
C ALA A 317 -1.35 -14.75 -2.84
N GLU A 318 -0.13 -15.29 -2.78
CA GLU A 318 1.13 -14.52 -2.84
C GLU A 318 1.57 -14.19 -4.28
N ASN A 319 1.49 -15.16 -5.21
CA ASN A 319 2.16 -15.06 -6.53
C ASN A 319 1.22 -14.78 -7.71
N ALA A 320 -0.08 -14.53 -7.46
CA ALA A 320 -1.04 -14.32 -8.52
C ALA A 320 -0.66 -13.16 -9.45
N SER A 321 -0.65 -13.44 -10.75
CA SER A 321 -0.43 -12.43 -11.80
C SER A 321 -1.49 -12.57 -12.88
N LEU A 322 -1.86 -11.46 -13.50
CA LEU A 322 -2.78 -11.44 -14.64
C LEU A 322 -2.05 -10.82 -15.83
N SER A 323 -1.78 -11.65 -16.84
CA SER A 323 -1.10 -11.23 -18.06
C SER A 323 -2.07 -11.27 -19.23
N LEU A 324 -2.21 -10.14 -19.91
CA LEU A 324 -3.14 -9.98 -21.02
C LEU A 324 -2.39 -9.72 -22.33
N GLU A 325 -2.94 -10.19 -23.44
CA GLU A 325 -2.43 -9.90 -24.77
C GLU A 325 -3.53 -9.52 -25.76
N LYS A 326 -3.16 -8.75 -26.78
CA LYS A 326 -4.05 -8.47 -27.90
C LYS A 326 -4.05 -9.67 -28.86
N PRO A 327 -5.21 -10.04 -29.45
CA PRO A 327 -5.28 -10.99 -30.54
C PRO A 327 -4.34 -10.58 -31.68
N ALA A 328 -3.74 -11.58 -32.35
CA ALA A 328 -2.98 -11.32 -33.56
C ALA A 328 -3.88 -10.66 -34.63
N PRO A 329 -3.36 -9.71 -35.43
CA PRO A 329 -4.12 -9.15 -36.54
C PRO A 329 -4.57 -10.27 -37.48
N PRO A 330 -5.77 -10.19 -38.07
CA PRO A 330 -6.20 -11.15 -39.06
C PRO A 330 -5.20 -11.16 -40.22
N THR A 331 -4.78 -12.34 -40.66
CA THR A 331 -3.92 -12.49 -41.84
C THR A 331 -4.63 -11.87 -43.05
N PRO A 332 -3.96 -11.04 -43.87
CA PRO A 332 -4.57 -10.46 -45.06
C PRO A 332 -5.11 -11.60 -45.94
N LYS A 333 -6.39 -11.55 -46.29
CA LYS A 333 -6.96 -12.48 -47.26
C LYS A 333 -6.34 -12.15 -48.62
N CYS A 334 -5.41 -12.98 -49.10
CA CYS A 334 -5.01 -12.93 -50.49
C CYS A 334 -6.26 -13.10 -51.37
N PRO A 335 -6.47 -12.27 -52.40
CA PRO A 335 -7.55 -12.49 -53.35
C PRO A 335 -7.43 -13.90 -53.93
N LYS A 336 -8.51 -14.67 -53.91
CA LYS A 336 -8.57 -15.94 -54.65
C LYS A 336 -8.26 -15.63 -56.12
N PRO A 337 -7.39 -16.40 -56.80
CA PRO A 337 -7.21 -16.22 -58.24
C PRO A 337 -8.57 -16.41 -58.91
N VAL A 338 -9.04 -15.34 -59.56
CA VAL A 338 -10.20 -15.43 -60.44
C VAL A 338 -9.75 -16.28 -61.62
N ASN A 339 -10.43 -17.41 -61.81
CA ASN A 339 -10.16 -18.34 -62.89
C ASN A 339 -10.70 -17.75 -64.20
N THR A 340 -10.04 -16.72 -64.75
CA THR A 340 -10.28 -16.27 -66.12
C THR A 340 -9.46 -17.15 -67.04
N GLY A 341 -10.15 -17.94 -67.85
CA GLY A 341 -9.55 -18.85 -68.82
C GLY A 341 -8.55 -18.15 -69.76
N LYS A 342 -7.53 -18.92 -70.13
CA LYS A 342 -6.52 -18.69 -71.18
C LYS A 342 -5.59 -17.48 -70.98
N GLY A 343 -4.40 -17.79 -70.44
CA GLY A 343 -3.12 -17.19 -70.84
C GLY A 343 -2.75 -15.88 -70.15
N GLY A 344 -2.04 -15.95 -69.02
CA GLY A 344 -1.39 -14.76 -68.46
C GLY A 344 -0.82 -14.93 -67.04
N LYS A 345 0.51 -15.12 -66.97
CA LYS A 345 1.48 -14.88 -65.88
C LYS A 345 1.02 -15.04 -64.40
N THR A 346 1.69 -15.96 -63.71
CA THR A 346 1.68 -16.18 -62.27
C THR A 346 1.94 -14.89 -61.46
N ALA A 347 0.96 -14.46 -60.66
CA ALA A 347 1.17 -13.46 -59.63
C ALA A 347 2.00 -14.07 -58.48
N LYS A 348 3.29 -13.72 -58.40
CA LYS A 348 4.16 -14.03 -57.26
C LYS A 348 3.65 -13.27 -56.02
N CYS A 349 3.34 -13.99 -54.95
CA CYS A 349 3.30 -13.40 -53.61
C CYS A 349 4.74 -12.96 -53.26
N ALA A 350 4.98 -11.65 -53.14
CA ALA A 350 6.20 -11.16 -52.53
C ALA A 350 6.11 -11.42 -51.00
N PRO A 351 7.15 -11.97 -50.35
CA PRO A 351 7.19 -12.04 -48.90
C PRO A 351 7.23 -10.62 -48.33
N ALA A 352 6.48 -10.38 -47.25
CA ALA A 352 6.58 -9.15 -46.49
C ALA A 352 8.03 -8.96 -46.02
N THR A 353 8.65 -7.86 -46.44
CA THR A 353 9.91 -7.38 -45.87
C THR A 353 9.66 -7.02 -44.41
N THR A 354 10.17 -7.85 -43.50
CA THR A 354 10.30 -7.47 -42.09
C THR A 354 11.24 -6.26 -42.00
N SER A 355 10.67 -5.09 -41.75
CA SER A 355 11.44 -3.93 -41.31
C SER A 355 12.01 -4.22 -39.93
N LYS A 356 13.31 -4.55 -39.87
CA LYS A 356 14.09 -4.49 -38.64
C LYS A 356 14.08 -3.04 -38.15
N THR A 357 13.21 -2.73 -37.20
CA THR A 357 13.37 -1.55 -36.35
C THR A 357 14.46 -1.89 -35.33
N THR A 358 15.66 -1.38 -35.59
CA THR A 358 16.77 -1.33 -34.63
C THR A 358 16.39 -0.37 -33.50
N GLY A 359 15.66 -0.87 -32.50
CA GLY A 359 15.51 -0.22 -31.21
C GLY A 359 16.81 -0.35 -30.42
N LYS A 360 17.62 0.72 -30.41
CA LYS A 360 18.75 0.91 -29.51
C LYS A 360 18.32 0.67 -28.06
N THR A 361 18.84 -0.38 -27.44
CA THR A 361 18.86 -0.58 -25.98
C THR A 361 19.79 0.45 -25.35
N PRO A 362 19.35 1.30 -24.41
CA PRO A 362 20.26 1.95 -23.50
C PRO A 362 20.64 0.94 -22.42
N SER A 363 21.87 0.43 -22.51
CA SER A 363 22.56 -0.19 -21.39
C SER A 363 22.63 0.81 -20.23
N LYS A 364 22.02 0.47 -19.10
CA LYS A 364 22.30 1.10 -17.80
C LYS A 364 22.31 0.04 -16.71
N GLY A 365 23.53 -0.29 -16.30
CA GLY A 365 23.94 -0.33 -14.91
C GLY A 365 23.52 -1.56 -14.11
N ASN A 366 24.46 -2.51 -14.00
CA ASN A 366 24.53 -3.49 -12.92
C ASN A 366 24.22 -2.82 -11.58
N SER A 367 23.21 -3.33 -10.89
CA SER A 367 23.16 -3.24 -9.43
C SER A 367 23.72 -4.54 -8.90
N SER A 368 24.82 -4.40 -8.19
CA SER A 368 25.48 -5.47 -7.45
C SER A 368 24.50 -6.00 -6.41
N GLU A 369 24.18 -7.27 -6.54
CA GLU A 369 23.70 -8.12 -5.47
C GLU A 369 24.66 -8.00 -4.28
N LYS A 370 24.11 -7.65 -3.11
CA LYS A 370 24.57 -8.17 -1.83
C LYS A 370 23.44 -8.05 -0.82
N ASN A 371 22.90 -9.21 -0.49
CA ASN A 371 21.99 -9.48 0.61
C ASN A 371 22.57 -8.98 1.93
N ALA A 372 21.73 -8.32 2.73
CA ALA A 372 21.66 -8.44 4.18
C ALA A 372 20.42 -7.67 4.68
N ALA A 373 19.23 -8.24 4.50
CA ALA A 373 18.05 -7.79 5.25
C ALA A 373 17.92 -8.69 6.48
N SER A 374 18.36 -8.15 7.60
CA SER A 374 18.17 -8.69 8.94
C SER A 374 16.70 -9.02 9.19
N GLN A 375 16.46 -10.18 9.77
CA GLN A 375 15.18 -10.59 10.33
C GLN A 375 14.81 -9.66 11.49
N HIS A 376 14.06 -8.60 11.20
CA HIS A 376 13.21 -7.95 12.19
C HIS A 376 11.84 -7.75 11.53
N LYS A 377 10.97 -8.77 11.63
CA LYS A 377 9.55 -8.48 11.73
C LYS A 377 9.38 -7.95 13.14
N SER A 378 9.19 -6.64 13.28
CA SER A 378 8.89 -6.03 14.57
C SER A 378 7.67 -6.71 15.17
N ALA A 379 7.80 -7.12 16.43
CA ALA A 379 6.75 -7.74 17.23
C ALA A 379 5.70 -6.73 17.71
N SER A 380 5.30 -5.75 16.88
CA SER A 380 4.33 -4.71 17.28
C SER A 380 2.86 -5.15 17.16
N THR A 381 2.58 -6.35 16.65
CA THR A 381 1.22 -6.94 16.65
C THR A 381 0.77 -7.49 18.01
N GLY A 382 1.57 -7.33 19.08
CA GLY A 382 1.23 -7.79 20.44
C GLY A 382 0.23 -6.91 21.20
N LEU A 383 0.03 -5.64 20.82
CA LEU A 383 -0.72 -4.67 21.63
C LEU A 383 -2.25 -4.73 21.44
N ALA A 384 -2.77 -5.49 20.46
CA ALA A 384 -4.20 -5.77 20.34
C ALA A 384 -4.68 -6.98 21.18
N LYS A 385 -3.77 -7.73 21.84
CA LYS A 385 -4.11 -8.92 22.66
C LYS A 385 -4.15 -8.67 24.17
N SER A 386 -3.59 -7.57 24.68
CA SER A 386 -3.45 -7.35 26.15
C SER A 386 -4.54 -6.50 26.81
N ALA A 387 -5.62 -6.11 26.12
CA ALA A 387 -6.78 -5.47 26.76
C ALA A 387 -7.76 -6.46 27.40
N LYS A 388 -7.37 -7.74 27.56
CA LYS A 388 -8.23 -8.82 28.03
C LYS A 388 -7.58 -9.58 29.19
N ASN A 389 -7.36 -8.88 30.31
CA ASN A 389 -7.27 -9.47 31.66
C ASN A 389 -7.10 -8.35 32.71
N GLY A 390 -8.18 -7.60 32.94
CA GLY A 390 -8.33 -6.75 34.11
C GLY A 390 -9.53 -7.24 34.91
N ASN A 391 -9.46 -8.46 35.46
CA ASN A 391 -10.52 -8.95 36.33
C ASN A 391 -10.29 -8.40 37.75
N SER A 392 -11.35 -7.81 38.27
CA SER A 392 -11.51 -7.18 39.56
C SER A 392 -11.11 -8.11 40.71
N ALA A 393 -10.25 -7.62 41.60
CA ALA A 393 -10.10 -8.17 42.94
C ALA A 393 -10.09 -7.01 43.94
N ALA A 394 -11.26 -6.78 44.55
CA ALA A 394 -11.42 -5.93 45.70
C ALA A 394 -10.66 -6.54 46.89
N SER A 395 -9.69 -5.80 47.45
CA SER A 395 -9.05 -6.17 48.71
C SER A 395 -9.84 -5.57 49.87
N ASN A 396 -10.59 -6.46 50.54
CA ASN A 396 -11.12 -6.22 51.89
C ASN A 396 -9.95 -6.03 52.86
N SER A 397 -9.88 -4.86 53.50
CA SER A 397 -9.02 -4.64 54.65
C SER A 397 -9.79 -5.00 55.91
N ASN A 398 -9.36 -6.09 56.56
CA ASN A 398 -9.83 -6.47 57.89
C ASN A 398 -8.57 -6.71 58.73
N ASN A 399 -8.19 -5.75 59.56
CA ASN A 399 -7.02 -5.87 60.43
C ASN A 399 -7.49 -5.75 61.89
N GLY A 400 -7.53 -6.90 62.56
CA GLY A 400 -7.89 -7.05 63.96
C GLY A 400 -6.76 -7.71 64.75
N SER A 401 -6.13 -6.90 65.60
CA SER A 401 -5.69 -7.20 66.97
C SER A 401 -4.47 -8.08 67.27
N LYS A 402 -3.69 -7.52 68.24
CA LYS A 402 -2.66 -8.07 69.16
C LYS A 402 -1.22 -7.83 68.70
N GLY A 403 -0.37 -7.07 69.37
CA GLY A 403 -0.32 -6.71 70.79
C GLY A 403 0.87 -7.41 71.43
N ALA A 404 1.99 -6.70 71.59
CA ALA A 404 3.06 -7.06 72.52
C ALA A 404 3.93 -5.83 72.85
N SER A 405 3.98 -5.56 74.15
CA SER A 405 4.73 -4.53 74.86
C SER A 405 6.21 -4.91 75.01
N LYS A 406 7.13 -3.94 74.98
CA LYS A 406 8.08 -3.63 76.07
C LYS A 406 9.15 -2.60 75.68
N SER A 407 9.10 -1.46 76.39
CA SER A 407 10.21 -0.77 77.08
C SER A 407 11.65 -0.95 76.58
N GLN A 408 12.29 0.14 76.12
CA GLN A 408 13.12 1.05 76.91
C GLN A 408 13.37 2.34 76.14
#